data_AF-A0A1I3H9D6-F1
#
_entry.id   AF-A0A1I3H9D6-F1
#
_cell.length_a   1.000
_cell.length_b   1.000
_cell.length_c   1.000
_cell.angle_alpha   90.00
_cell.angle_beta   90.00
_cell.angle_gamma   90.00
#
_symmetry.space_group_name_H-M   'P 1'
#
loop_
_entity.id
_entity.type
_entity.pdbx_description
1 polymer ?
#
loop_
_entity_poly.entity_id
_entity_poly.type
_entity_poly.pdbx_seq_one_letter_code
_entity_poly.pdbx_strand_id
1 'polypeptide(L)'
;MNFGGVGEIAAGMRGDTAKQLGIRTDYDRRIGTFAQSHPAVVYPCYPKEIRLGDAVAKDVYCYTNPNQPVNVPWPYGTGFDTMGWFSHCFWKPYNITVDFTDMNLYIARGEAA
;
A
#
# COMPACT_ATOMS: atom_id res chain seq x y z
N MET A 1 13.24 -1.33 9.93
CA MET A 1 11.93 -0.64 9.83
C MET A 1 11.37 -0.96 8.46
N ASN A 2 10.25 -1.70 8.34
CA ASN A 2 9.70 -2.08 7.03
C ASN A 2 8.31 -1.44 6.87
N PHE A 3 8.27 -0.22 6.33
CA PHE A 3 7.07 0.51 5.97
C PHE A 3 6.60 0.05 4.57
N GLY A 4 6.03 -1.15 4.57
CA GLY A 4 6.37 -2.21 3.61
C GLY A 4 5.79 -2.16 2.20
N GLY A 5 6.34 -3.03 1.34
CA GLY A 5 6.14 -3.06 -0.11
C GLY A 5 7.33 -2.41 -0.81
N VAL A 6 8.17 -3.23 -1.45
CA VAL A 6 9.23 -2.76 -2.35
C VAL A 6 8.67 -2.60 -3.76
N GLY A 7 9.03 -1.51 -4.42
CA GLY A 7 8.57 -1.19 -5.77
C GLY A 7 8.36 0.31 -5.99
N GLU A 8 7.83 0.63 -7.16
CA GLU A 8 7.58 1.96 -7.70
C GLU A 8 6.20 2.54 -7.34
N ILE A 9 5.36 1.76 -6.65
CA ILE A 9 4.03 2.18 -6.21
C ILE A 9 4.07 2.94 -4.89
N ALA A 10 3.08 3.83 -4.70
CA ALA A 10 2.85 4.49 -3.42
C ALA A 10 2.01 3.63 -2.47
N ALA A 11 1.06 2.84 -2.99
CA ALA A 11 0.26 1.91 -2.21
C ALA A 11 -0.19 0.69 -3.02
N GLY A 12 -0.49 -0.38 -2.29
CA GLY A 12 -1.22 -1.52 -2.83
C GLY A 12 -2.52 -1.73 -2.07
N MET A 13 -3.53 -2.27 -2.74
CA MET A 13 -4.85 -2.50 -2.14
C MET A 13 -5.53 -3.72 -2.74
N ARG A 14 -6.56 -4.20 -2.08
CA ARG A 14 -7.38 -5.30 -2.60
C ARG A 14 -8.30 -4.84 -3.71
N GLY A 15 -8.74 -5.76 -4.56
CA GLY A 15 -9.74 -5.47 -5.60
C GLY A 15 -11.04 -4.92 -5.02
N ASP A 16 -11.53 -5.54 -3.95
CA ASP A 16 -12.77 -5.08 -3.29
C ASP A 16 -12.63 -3.67 -2.72
N THR A 17 -11.48 -3.36 -2.09
CA THR A 17 -11.17 -1.99 -1.64
C THR A 17 -11.18 -1.01 -2.82
N ALA A 18 -10.50 -1.35 -3.92
CA ALA A 18 -10.43 -0.49 -5.09
C ALA A 18 -11.83 -0.26 -5.70
N LYS A 19 -12.65 -1.30 -5.78
CA LYS A 19 -14.04 -1.22 -6.26
C LYS A 19 -14.92 -0.38 -5.35
N GLN A 20 -14.86 -0.62 -4.04
CA GLN A 20 -15.66 0.11 -3.05
C GLN A 20 -15.34 1.60 -3.04
N LEU A 21 -14.06 1.95 -3.20
CA LEU A 21 -13.61 3.34 -3.25
C LEU A 21 -13.72 3.97 -4.65
N GLY A 22 -14.22 3.23 -5.65
CA GLY A 22 -14.35 3.72 -7.03
C GLY A 22 -13.00 4.09 -7.67
N ILE A 23 -11.93 3.39 -7.29
CA ILE A 23 -10.57 3.69 -7.77
C ILE A 23 -10.43 3.19 -9.21
N ARG A 24 -10.00 4.10 -10.09
CA ARG A 24 -9.70 3.76 -11.48
C ARG A 24 -8.61 2.70 -11.53
N THR A 25 -8.94 1.56 -12.11
CA THR A 25 -8.04 0.42 -12.28
C THR A 25 -7.88 0.13 -13.77
N ASP A 26 -6.64 -0.04 -14.20
CA ASP A 26 -6.27 -0.40 -15.56
C ASP A 26 -6.17 -1.93 -15.66
N TYR A 27 -7.29 -2.56 -16.01
CA TYR A 27 -7.37 -4.03 -16.13
C TYR A 27 -6.70 -4.58 -17.40
N ASP A 28 -6.40 -3.72 -18.38
CA ASP A 28 -5.73 -4.13 -19.62
C ASP A 28 -4.21 -4.30 -19.40
N ARG A 29 -3.65 -3.65 -18.37
CA ARG A 29 -2.24 -3.73 -18.02
C ARG A 29 -1.99 -4.67 -16.84
N ARG A 30 -1.67 -5.94 -17.15
CA ARG A 30 -1.26 -6.94 -16.15
C ARG A 30 0.21 -6.79 -15.79
N ILE A 31 0.51 -6.74 -14.49
CA ILE A 31 1.88 -6.72 -13.97
C ILE A 31 2.13 -7.97 -13.12
N GLY A 32 3.19 -8.69 -13.43
CA GLY A 32 3.69 -9.79 -12.60
C GLY A 32 4.58 -9.25 -11.48
N THR A 33 4.32 -9.67 -10.24
CA THR A 33 5.10 -9.29 -9.05
C THR A 33 5.15 -10.45 -8.06
N PHE A 34 5.73 -10.22 -6.88
CA PHE A 34 5.78 -11.18 -5.79
C PHE A 34 5.20 -10.57 -4.52
N ALA A 35 4.36 -11.34 -3.83
CA ALA A 35 3.85 -11.01 -2.50
C ALA A 35 3.99 -12.24 -1.60
N GLN A 36 4.53 -12.07 -0.39
CA GLN A 36 4.72 -13.16 0.58
C GLN A 36 5.42 -14.40 -0.01
N SER A 37 6.44 -14.17 -0.83
CA SER A 37 7.20 -15.22 -1.55
C SER A 37 6.41 -16.01 -2.60
N HIS A 38 5.26 -15.52 -3.04
CA HIS A 38 4.44 -16.14 -4.08
C HIS A 38 4.23 -15.18 -5.26
N PRO A 39 4.15 -15.70 -6.49
CA PRO A 39 3.84 -14.88 -7.65
C PRO A 39 2.44 -14.28 -7.52
N ALA A 40 2.32 -13.01 -7.84
CA ALA A 40 1.07 -12.28 -7.85
C ALA A 40 0.90 -11.55 -9.19
N VAL A 41 -0.34 -11.47 -9.66
CA VAL A 41 -0.72 -10.63 -10.79
C VAL A 41 -1.50 -9.46 -10.23
N VAL A 42 -1.03 -8.25 -10.53
CA VAL A 42 -1.63 -7.00 -10.08
C VAL A 42 -1.94 -6.11 -11.27
N TYR A 43 -2.78 -5.12 -11.03
CA TYR A 43 -3.21 -4.13 -12.02
C TYR A 43 -2.90 -2.73 -11.51
N PRO A 44 -2.36 -1.84 -12.35
CA PRO A 44 -2.22 -0.43 -12.02
C PRO A 44 -3.55 0.18 -11.60
N CYS A 45 -3.53 0.95 -10.52
CA CYS A 45 -4.68 1.74 -10.10
C CYS A 45 -4.24 3.14 -9.70
N TYR A 46 -5.18 4.08 -9.77
CA TYR A 46 -4.90 5.52 -9.72
C TYR A 46 -5.90 6.21 -8.79
N PRO A 47 -5.72 6.10 -7.47
CA PRO A 47 -6.52 6.87 -6.52
C PRO A 47 -6.22 8.37 -6.68
N LYS A 48 -7.24 9.20 -6.48
CA LYS A 48 -7.06 10.66 -6.41
C LYS A 48 -6.12 11.06 -5.28
N GLU A 49 -6.22 10.34 -4.16
CA GLU A 49 -5.43 10.59 -2.96
C GLU A 49 -5.29 9.30 -2.15
N ILE A 50 -4.13 9.11 -1.54
CA ILE A 50 -3.92 8.21 -0.40
C ILE A 50 -3.39 9.04 0.77
N ARG A 51 -3.87 8.77 1.99
CA ARG A 51 -3.49 9.55 3.17
C ARG A 51 -3.36 8.70 4.43
N LEU A 52 -2.47 9.12 5.32
CA LEU A 52 -2.41 8.69 6.71
C LEU A 52 -2.18 9.93 7.59
N GLY A 53 -3.22 10.39 8.28
CA GLY A 53 -3.19 11.69 8.95
C GLY A 53 -2.90 12.81 7.93
N ASP A 54 -1.93 13.67 8.25
CA ASP A 54 -1.48 14.77 7.39
C ASP A 54 -0.46 14.34 6.31
N ALA A 55 -0.04 13.08 6.30
CA ALA A 55 0.78 12.52 5.24
C ALA A 55 -0.10 12.15 4.04
N VAL A 56 0.06 12.87 2.93
CA VAL A 56 -0.80 12.78 1.75
C VAL A 56 0.02 12.56 0.50
N ALA A 57 -0.46 11.72 -0.41
CA ALA A 57 0.04 11.62 -1.77
C ALA A 57 -1.13 11.65 -2.76
N LYS A 58 -1.04 12.49 -3.79
CA LYS A 58 -2.10 12.73 -4.79
C LYS A 58 -1.66 12.22 -6.15
N ASP A 59 -2.64 11.78 -6.93
CA ASP A 59 -2.44 11.31 -8.31
C ASP A 59 -1.32 10.27 -8.44
N VAL A 60 -1.25 9.37 -7.46
CA VAL A 60 -0.15 8.40 -7.34
C VAL A 60 -0.42 7.11 -8.07
N TYR A 61 0.67 6.50 -8.54
CA TYR A 61 0.68 5.16 -9.11
C TYR A 61 0.61 4.11 -8.00
N CYS A 62 -0.39 3.23 -8.09
CA CYS A 62 -0.67 2.18 -7.11
C CYS A 62 -0.93 0.84 -7.79
N TYR A 63 -1.00 -0.23 -6.99
CA TYR A 63 -1.45 -1.54 -7.45
C TYR A 63 -2.72 -2.01 -6.75
N THR A 64 -3.53 -2.77 -7.49
CA THR A 64 -4.59 -3.59 -6.93
C THR A 64 -4.46 -5.05 -7.35
N ASN A 65 -4.78 -5.95 -6.42
CA ASN A 65 -4.90 -7.38 -6.69
C ASN A 65 -6.36 -7.83 -6.47
N PRO A 66 -7.14 -8.05 -7.54
CA PRO A 66 -8.51 -8.56 -7.46
C PRO A 66 -8.63 -9.96 -6.86
N ASN A 67 -7.55 -10.75 -6.90
CA ASN A 67 -7.54 -12.13 -6.44
C ASN A 67 -6.90 -12.28 -5.04
N GLN A 68 -6.60 -11.17 -4.36
CA GLN A 68 -6.02 -11.23 -3.02
C GLN A 68 -7.09 -11.71 -2.02
N PRO A 69 -6.89 -12.86 -1.35
CA PRO A 69 -7.86 -13.36 -0.39
C PRO A 69 -7.88 -12.51 0.89
N VAL A 70 -9.04 -12.44 1.52
CA VAL A 70 -9.23 -11.80 2.83
C VAL A 70 -8.75 -12.74 3.94
N ASN A 71 -8.18 -12.20 5.01
CA ASN A 71 -7.83 -12.95 6.23
C ASN A 71 -6.96 -14.19 5.99
N VAL A 72 -6.03 -14.13 5.03
CA VAL A 72 -5.09 -15.23 4.81
C VAL A 72 -4.25 -15.41 6.09
N PRO A 73 -4.26 -16.60 6.73
CA PRO A 73 -3.48 -16.84 7.94
C PRO A 73 -1.97 -16.80 7.67
N TRP A 74 -1.20 -16.48 8.71
CA TRP A 74 0.25 -16.68 8.69
C TRP A 74 0.58 -18.17 8.44
N PRO A 75 1.62 -18.53 7.67
CA PRO A 75 2.64 -17.67 7.05
C PRO A 75 2.28 -17.13 5.65
N TYR A 76 1.13 -17.53 5.11
CA TYR A 76 0.74 -17.21 3.73
C TYR A 76 0.08 -15.83 3.58
N GLY A 77 -0.17 -15.15 4.70
CA GLY A 77 -0.89 -13.89 4.78
C GLY A 77 -0.47 -13.05 5.98
N THR A 78 -1.05 -11.86 6.13
CA THR A 78 -0.80 -10.99 7.29
C THR A 78 -1.49 -11.48 8.56
N GLY A 79 -2.45 -12.42 8.46
CA GLY A 79 -3.20 -12.93 9.61
C GLY A 79 -4.28 -11.99 10.15
N PHE A 80 -4.48 -10.83 9.52
CA PHE A 80 -5.53 -9.86 9.84
C PHE A 80 -5.98 -9.10 8.59
N ASP A 81 -7.17 -8.50 8.67
CA ASP A 81 -7.76 -7.78 7.56
C ASP A 81 -7.15 -6.38 7.37
N THR A 82 -6.91 -6.00 6.11
CA THR A 82 -6.36 -4.70 5.73
C THR A 82 -7.00 -4.23 4.44
N MET A 83 -7.36 -2.94 4.36
CA MET A 83 -7.85 -2.34 3.12
C MET A 83 -6.75 -2.24 2.05
N GLY A 84 -5.49 -2.09 2.49
CA GLY A 84 -4.31 -1.96 1.66
C GLY A 84 -3.06 -1.73 2.50
N TRP A 85 -1.99 -1.32 1.86
CA TRP A 85 -0.71 -0.98 2.49
C TRP A 85 -0.03 0.17 1.76
N PHE A 86 0.76 0.95 2.49
CA PHE A 86 1.61 2.02 1.94
C PHE A 86 3.00 1.46 1.65
N SER A 87 3.44 1.60 0.40
CA SER A 87 4.76 1.16 -0.08
C SER A 87 5.83 2.20 0.16
N HIS A 88 7.11 1.80 0.04
CA HIS A 88 8.25 2.66 0.38
C HIS A 88 8.20 4.04 -0.30
N CYS A 89 7.68 4.14 -1.52
CA CYS A 89 7.57 5.43 -2.21
C CYS A 89 6.64 6.45 -1.53
N PHE A 90 5.60 6.01 -0.81
CA PHE A 90 4.73 6.91 -0.05
C PHE A 90 5.48 7.59 1.11
N TRP A 91 6.42 6.85 1.71
CA TRP A 91 7.13 7.27 2.91
C TRP A 91 8.34 8.18 2.65
N LYS A 92 8.89 8.18 1.42
CA LYS A 92 10.09 8.94 1.05
C LYS A 92 10.09 10.43 1.46
N PRO A 93 8.97 11.17 1.36
CA PRO A 93 8.94 12.59 1.75
C PRO A 93 8.90 12.83 3.26
N TYR A 94 8.82 11.78 4.09
CA TYR A 94 8.52 11.90 5.50
C TYR A 94 9.65 11.39 6.39
N ASN A 95 9.89 12.10 7.48
CA ASN A 95 10.62 11.59 8.64
C ASN A 95 9.65 10.81 9.51
N ILE A 96 9.99 9.54 9.81
CA ILE A 96 9.09 8.64 10.53
C ILE A 96 9.79 8.10 11.77
N THR A 97 9.15 8.25 12.91
CA THR A 97 9.60 7.71 14.19
C THR A 97 8.56 6.73 14.72
N VAL A 98 8.99 5.51 15.03
CA VAL A 98 8.16 4.56 15.77
C VAL A 98 8.67 4.51 17.20
N ASP A 99 7.81 4.91 18.12
CA ASP A 99 8.03 4.79 19.54
C ASP A 99 7.35 3.52 20.05
N PHE A 100 8.16 2.52 20.40
CA PHE A 100 7.68 1.24 20.90
C PHE A 100 7.29 1.26 22.38
N THR A 101 7.64 2.31 23.12
CA THR A 101 7.28 2.43 24.54
C THR A 101 5.78 2.70 24.66
N ASP A 102 5.30 3.70 23.92
CA ASP A 102 3.89 4.10 23.95
C ASP A 102 3.11 3.62 22.72
N MET A 103 3.76 2.87 21.82
CA MET A 103 3.18 2.36 20.57
C MET A 103 2.68 3.47 19.63
N ASN A 104 3.44 4.56 19.54
CA ASN A 104 3.12 5.72 18.71
C ASN A 104 3.90 5.73 17.39
N LEU A 105 3.23 6.15 16.32
CA LEU A 105 3.84 6.45 15.03
C LEU A 105 3.80 7.95 14.79
N TYR A 106 4.97 8.58 14.76
CA TYR A 106 5.11 10.00 14.45
C TYR A 106 5.55 10.17 13.00
N ILE A 107 4.84 11.02 12.27
CA ILE A 107 5.12 11.33 10.87
C ILE A 107 5.27 12.84 10.76
N ALA A 108 6.45 13.28 10.36
CA ALA A 108 6.76 14.68 10.07
C ALA A 108 7.22 14.80 8.63
N ARG A 109 7.03 15.97 8.01
CA ARG A 109 7.62 16.24 6.70
C ARG A 109 9.14 16.21 6.81
N GLY A 110 9.79 15.49 5.91
CA GLY A 110 11.24 15.50 5.76
C GLY A 110 11.69 16.64 4.86
N GLU A 111 13.01 16.81 4.73
CA GLU A 111 13.59 17.83 3.85
C GLU A 111 13.31 17.60 2.36
N ALA A 112 12.92 16.38 1.99
CA ALA A 112 12.56 16.00 0.62
C ALA A 112 11.08 16.23 0.27
N ALA A 113 10.28 16.83 1.16
CA ALA A 113 8.85 17.06 1.02
C ALA A 113 8.48 18.32 0.23
#